data_AF-A0A4S3J0W3-F1
#
_entry.id   AF-A0A4S3J0W3-F1
#
_cell.length_a   1.000
_cell.length_b   1.000
_cell.length_c   1.000
_cell.angle_alpha   90.00
_cell.angle_beta   90.00
_cell.angle_gamma   90.00
#
_symmetry.space_group_name_H-M   'P 1'
#
loop_
_entity.id
_entity.type
_entity.pdbx_description
1 polymer ?
#
loop_
_entity_poly.entity_id
_entity_poly.type
_entity_poly.pdbx_seq_one_letter_code
_entity_poly.pdbx_strand_id
1 'polypeptide(L)'
;MGSLVKSLNHQQVCWSITDATGQPVSAIDAKKEDRSREAEAEGKLIYHPGLNPKDETCSPHPILTDKTFILRMAFFNDALVKAVVNIVDRWWMDTDADFPARMPLEAPVEAALQWIDEQRRNQTFPELKDHLGNWRPDFLVIGNDSTMGPGFQVCEINSRTPDNIFLRSAHRHRRMRQMIGPSSVLQPAGDPDNWEESLLRLFHTHLPVHILRGRDKLGRQELVRMMELRTGICPRIVHVDDLELKPDESSGTGYSLYYQGEGVSEKIHQVVSTLFPDEFSLLPQDMLRQLAMVAVNDLRISLLVNDERFLGIILQELDTLVTKHGILTPDQANALQQGIVPTLLPGSPELKQWMERNNQDEASKDNYIVKAARQSRGSGHLLGADLSPQEWASIMREMQDPRIRPGVTSYVLQPFVRQVVIIP
;
A
#
# COMPACT_ATOMS: atom_id res chain seq x y z
N MET A 1 8.64 33.54 7.51
CA MET A 1 7.45 33.14 6.74
C MET A 1 7.85 33.09 5.28
N GLY A 2 8.22 31.90 4.80
CA GLY A 2 8.65 31.71 3.41
C GLY A 2 7.42 31.67 2.49
N SER A 3 7.51 32.35 1.34
CA SER A 3 6.51 32.30 0.28
C SER A 3 6.21 30.84 -0.10
N LEU A 4 4.96 30.41 0.07
CA LEU A 4 4.46 29.15 -0.47
C LEU A 4 4.49 29.27 -2.00
N VAL A 5 5.46 28.64 -2.64
CA VAL A 5 5.54 28.57 -4.10
C VAL A 5 4.28 27.84 -4.59
N LYS A 6 3.36 28.57 -5.23
CA LYS A 6 2.20 27.99 -5.92
C LYS A 6 2.71 27.21 -7.12
N SER A 7 2.81 25.88 -6.99
CA SER A 7 3.00 25.00 -8.14
C SER A 7 1.71 24.99 -8.98
N LEU A 8 1.82 25.24 -10.29
CA LEU A 8 0.69 25.09 -11.22
C LEU A 8 0.21 23.64 -11.30
N ASN A 9 1.09 22.68 -11.02
CA ASN A 9 0.82 21.24 -10.98
C ASN A 9 0.61 20.79 -9.52
N HIS A 10 -0.25 19.79 -9.31
CA HIS A 10 -0.63 19.21 -8.01
C HIS A 10 -1.48 20.11 -7.11
N GLN A 11 -2.37 20.91 -7.72
CA GLN A 11 -3.40 21.68 -7.02
C GLN A 11 -4.80 21.15 -7.35
N GLN A 12 -5.75 21.30 -6.42
CA GLN A 12 -7.16 21.08 -6.72
C GLN A 12 -7.66 22.16 -7.69
N VAL A 13 -8.36 21.75 -8.74
CA VAL A 13 -8.85 22.66 -9.78
C VAL A 13 -10.36 22.58 -9.94
N CYS A 14 -10.95 23.71 -10.34
CA CYS A 14 -12.29 23.74 -10.91
C CYS A 14 -12.19 23.25 -12.35
N TRP A 15 -12.52 21.97 -12.58
CA TRP A 15 -12.22 21.29 -13.84
C TRP A 15 -12.99 21.88 -15.03
N SER A 16 -14.24 22.32 -14.81
CA SER A 16 -15.10 22.86 -15.86
C SER A 16 -14.59 24.20 -16.38
N ILE A 17 -14.10 25.06 -15.48
CA ILE A 17 -13.50 26.35 -15.84
C ILE A 17 -12.10 26.15 -16.42
N THR A 18 -11.33 25.22 -15.86
CA THR A 18 -10.01 24.87 -16.39
C THR A 18 -10.11 24.40 -17.83
N ASP A 19 -11.08 23.54 -18.12
CA ASP A 19 -11.32 23.04 -19.48
C ASP A 19 -11.80 24.17 -20.42
N ALA A 20 -12.76 24.98 -19.99
CA ALA A 20 -13.32 26.06 -20.81
C ALA A 20 -12.30 27.15 -21.16
N THR A 21 -11.35 27.44 -20.26
CA THR A 21 -10.34 28.49 -20.45
C THR A 21 -9.03 27.98 -21.01
N GLY A 22 -8.80 26.66 -20.95
CA GLY A 22 -7.51 26.05 -21.27
C GLY A 22 -6.38 26.43 -20.31
N GLN A 23 -6.71 26.98 -19.13
CA GLN A 23 -5.75 27.43 -18.11
C GLN A 23 -6.14 26.85 -16.74
N PRO A 24 -5.19 26.34 -15.94
CA PRO A 24 -5.50 25.82 -14.60
C PRO A 24 -6.15 26.90 -13.72
N VAL A 25 -7.37 26.63 -13.26
CA VAL A 25 -8.07 27.48 -12.29
C VAL A 25 -8.20 26.72 -10.98
N SER A 26 -7.51 27.19 -9.95
CA SER A 26 -7.57 26.60 -8.61
C SER A 26 -9.02 26.58 -8.09
N ALA A 27 -9.40 25.51 -7.39
CA ALA A 27 -10.74 25.40 -6.82
C ALA A 27 -11.04 26.60 -5.89
N ILE A 28 -10.07 27.03 -5.08
CA ILE A 28 -10.25 28.17 -4.16
C ILE A 28 -10.46 29.51 -4.85
N ASP A 29 -9.85 29.68 -6.03
CA ASP A 29 -9.88 30.93 -6.81
C ASP A 29 -11.13 30.96 -7.73
N ALA A 30 -11.80 29.82 -7.91
CA ALA A 30 -13.02 29.70 -8.70
C ALA A 30 -14.25 30.28 -7.97
N LYS A 31 -15.20 30.78 -8.77
CA LYS A 31 -16.47 31.30 -8.25
C LYS A 31 -17.22 30.23 -7.49
N LYS A 32 -17.92 30.62 -6.43
CA LYS A 32 -18.68 29.70 -5.58
C LYS A 32 -19.73 28.93 -6.38
N GLU A 33 -20.37 29.59 -7.35
CA GLU A 33 -21.40 29.00 -8.20
C GLU A 33 -20.85 27.86 -9.06
N ASP A 34 -19.64 28.04 -9.62
CA ASP A 34 -19.00 27.03 -10.45
C ASP A 34 -18.55 25.83 -9.60
N ARG A 35 -17.96 26.09 -8.42
CA ARG A 35 -17.65 25.03 -7.45
C ARG A 35 -18.88 24.24 -7.02
N SER A 36 -19.97 24.94 -6.71
CA SER A 36 -21.22 24.33 -6.26
C SER A 36 -21.83 23.46 -7.35
N ARG A 37 -21.77 23.91 -8.61
CA ARG A 37 -22.23 23.15 -9.77
C ARG A 37 -21.42 21.87 -9.97
N GLU A 38 -20.10 21.92 -9.83
CA GLU A 38 -19.24 20.74 -9.91
C GLU A 38 -19.52 19.74 -8.78
N ALA A 39 -19.63 20.24 -7.54
CA ALA A 39 -19.96 19.40 -6.40
C ALA A 39 -21.35 18.76 -6.52
N GLU A 40 -22.33 19.49 -7.06
CA GLU A 40 -23.67 18.95 -7.33
C GLU A 40 -23.65 17.91 -8.46
N ALA A 41 -22.90 18.17 -9.54
CA ALA A 41 -22.72 17.21 -10.62
C ALA A 41 -22.07 15.92 -10.11
N GLU A 42 -21.03 16.05 -9.29
CA GLU A 42 -20.38 14.91 -8.64
C GLU A 42 -21.36 14.17 -7.71
N GLY A 43 -22.05 14.88 -6.82
CA GLY A 43 -23.01 14.31 -5.87
C GLY A 43 -24.23 13.61 -6.50
N LYS A 44 -24.76 14.11 -7.63
CA LYS A 44 -25.86 13.47 -8.36
C LYS A 44 -25.47 12.12 -8.97
N LEU A 45 -24.17 11.89 -9.15
CA LEU A 45 -23.62 10.68 -9.75
C LEU A 45 -23.12 9.66 -8.70
N ILE A 46 -23.16 10.00 -7.40
CA ILE A 46 -22.73 9.17 -6.25
C ILE A 46 -23.85 8.24 -5.73
N TYR A 47 -25.01 8.15 -6.38
CA TYR A 47 -26.01 7.13 -5.96
C TYR A 47 -25.58 5.72 -6.39
N HIS A 48 -24.83 5.07 -5.51
CA HIS A 48 -24.54 3.65 -5.55
C HIS A 48 -25.30 2.96 -4.40
N PRO A 49 -26.10 1.91 -4.67
CA PRO A 49 -26.54 0.98 -3.62
C PRO A 49 -25.36 0.57 -2.73
N GLY A 50 -25.45 0.87 -1.43
CA GLY A 50 -24.41 0.59 -0.42
C GLY A 50 -23.53 1.80 -0.04
N LEU A 51 -23.62 2.92 -0.75
CA LEU A 51 -22.90 4.15 -0.43
C LEU A 51 -23.89 5.21 0.07
N ASN A 52 -23.67 5.70 1.28
CA ASN A 52 -24.38 6.86 1.80
C ASN A 52 -23.62 8.12 1.36
N PRO A 53 -24.21 9.02 0.54
CA PRO A 53 -23.54 10.23 0.09
C PRO A 53 -23.09 11.15 1.25
N LYS A 54 -23.66 10.99 2.44
CA LYS A 54 -23.23 11.72 3.65
C LYS A 54 -21.90 11.23 4.23
N ASP A 55 -21.45 10.05 3.83
CA ASP A 55 -20.19 9.44 4.26
C ASP A 55 -19.06 9.71 3.24
N GLU A 56 -19.34 10.49 2.19
CA GLU A 56 -18.35 10.90 1.20
C GLU A 56 -17.50 12.05 1.74
N THR A 57 -16.20 11.80 1.87
CA THR A 57 -15.21 12.77 2.37
C THR A 57 -14.25 13.24 1.30
N CYS A 58 -14.33 12.71 0.08
CA CYS A 58 -13.45 13.11 -1.01
C CYS A 58 -13.84 14.48 -1.56
N SER A 59 -12.85 15.28 -1.94
CA SER A 59 -13.10 16.55 -2.63
C SER A 59 -13.78 16.31 -3.98
N PRO A 60 -14.80 17.11 -4.36
CA PRO A 60 -15.38 17.09 -5.70
C PRO A 60 -14.43 17.69 -6.75
N HIS A 61 -13.37 18.37 -6.30
CA HIS A 61 -12.40 19.04 -7.16
C HIS A 61 -11.15 18.15 -7.35
N PRO A 62 -10.86 17.72 -8.58
CA PRO A 62 -9.71 16.84 -8.84
C PRO A 62 -8.39 17.59 -8.68
N ILE A 63 -7.33 16.84 -8.38
CA ILE A 63 -5.96 17.35 -8.40
C ILE A 63 -5.45 17.31 -9.84
N LEU A 64 -5.06 18.45 -10.39
CA LEU A 64 -4.45 18.54 -11.71
C LEU A 64 -2.98 18.11 -11.63
N THR A 65 -2.53 17.27 -12.56
CA THR A 65 -1.12 16.90 -12.71
C THR A 65 -0.75 16.84 -14.20
N ASP A 66 0.54 16.78 -14.49
CA ASP A 66 1.05 16.71 -15.85
C ASP A 66 1.47 15.28 -16.24
N LYS A 67 1.55 15.02 -17.55
CA LYS A 67 1.90 13.70 -18.08
C LYS A 67 3.32 13.25 -17.68
N THR A 68 4.24 14.19 -17.48
CA THR A 68 5.62 13.88 -17.05
C THR A 68 5.61 13.27 -15.65
N PHE A 69 4.80 13.80 -14.74
CA PHE A 69 4.62 13.21 -13.41
C PHE A 69 4.10 11.78 -13.48
N ILE A 70 3.09 11.50 -14.32
CA ILE A 70 2.57 10.14 -14.53
C ILE A 70 3.65 9.20 -15.08
N LEU A 71 4.45 9.65 -16.06
CA LEU A 71 5.55 8.86 -16.61
C LEU A 71 6.64 8.57 -15.57
N ARG A 72 6.96 9.53 -14.70
CA ARG A 72 7.90 9.34 -13.58
C ARG A 72 7.38 8.31 -12.59
N MET A 73 6.10 8.37 -12.24
CA MET A 73 5.47 7.36 -11.38
C MET A 73 5.51 5.96 -12.02
N ALA A 74 5.25 5.85 -13.33
CA ALA A 74 5.32 4.57 -14.02
C ALA A 74 6.75 4.00 -14.02
N PHE A 75 7.75 4.84 -14.29
CA PHE A 75 9.17 4.45 -14.24
C PHE A 75 9.60 4.02 -12.83
N PHE A 76 9.20 4.79 -11.81
CA PHE A 76 9.44 4.45 -10.41
C PHE A 76 8.78 3.13 -10.03
N ASN A 77 7.53 2.91 -10.44
CA ASN A 77 6.80 1.68 -10.11
C ASN A 77 7.44 0.45 -10.77
N ASP A 78 7.93 0.55 -12.01
CA ASP A 78 8.70 -0.53 -12.65
C ASP A 78 9.96 -0.87 -11.85
N ALA A 79 10.73 0.14 -11.43
CA ALA A 79 11.90 -0.05 -10.57
C ALA A 79 11.54 -0.69 -9.22
N LEU A 80 10.44 -0.24 -8.61
CA LEU A 80 9.97 -0.73 -7.32
C LEU A 80 9.57 -2.21 -7.41
N VAL A 81 8.82 -2.60 -8.44
CA VAL A 81 8.43 -3.99 -8.68
C VAL A 81 9.67 -4.88 -8.85
N LYS A 82 10.66 -4.43 -9.64
CA LYS A 82 11.94 -5.16 -9.83
C LYS A 82 12.70 -5.36 -8.51
N ALA A 83 12.81 -4.31 -7.70
CA ALA A 83 13.45 -4.39 -6.40
C ALA A 83 12.70 -5.35 -5.45
N VAL A 84 11.37 -5.21 -5.36
CA VAL A 84 10.50 -6.07 -4.54
C VAL A 84 10.68 -7.54 -4.91
N VAL A 85 10.55 -7.87 -6.20
CA VAL A 85 10.67 -9.25 -6.69
C VAL A 85 12.04 -9.81 -6.34
N ASN A 86 13.12 -9.10 -6.64
CA ASN A 86 14.46 -9.60 -6.36
C ASN A 86 14.74 -9.80 -4.87
N ILE A 87 14.37 -8.84 -4.02
CA ILE A 87 14.60 -8.91 -2.57
C ILE A 87 13.81 -10.07 -1.95
N VAL A 88 12.53 -10.20 -2.29
CA VAL A 88 11.67 -11.25 -1.73
C VAL A 88 12.09 -12.64 -2.22
N ASP A 89 12.46 -12.79 -3.50
CA ASP A 89 12.87 -14.10 -4.05
C ASP A 89 14.16 -14.64 -3.42
N ARG A 90 15.01 -13.77 -2.87
CA ARG A 90 16.26 -14.16 -2.20
C ARG A 90 16.22 -14.02 -0.67
N TRP A 91 15.05 -13.70 -0.10
CA TRP A 91 14.88 -13.33 1.31
C TRP A 91 15.56 -14.29 2.29
N TRP A 92 15.44 -15.59 2.05
CA TRP A 92 15.98 -16.64 2.94
C TRP A 92 17.35 -17.18 2.52
N MET A 93 17.77 -16.93 1.28
CA MET A 93 18.95 -17.59 0.68
C MET A 93 20.16 -16.67 0.59
N ASP A 94 19.97 -15.35 0.57
CA ASP A 94 21.07 -14.39 0.53
C ASP A 94 21.63 -14.14 1.94
N THR A 95 22.60 -14.95 2.33
CA THR A 95 23.27 -14.86 3.64
C THR A 95 24.12 -13.59 3.79
N ASP A 96 24.51 -12.95 2.69
CA ASP A 96 25.25 -11.69 2.76
C ASP A 96 24.31 -10.54 3.14
N ALA A 97 23.11 -10.54 2.56
CA ALA A 97 22.11 -9.50 2.81
C ALA A 97 21.37 -9.68 4.15
N ASP A 98 21.20 -10.93 4.60
CA ASP A 98 20.62 -11.34 5.89
C ASP A 98 19.33 -10.58 6.24
N PHE A 99 18.38 -10.60 5.31
CA PHE A 99 17.08 -9.93 5.47
C PHE A 99 16.32 -10.31 6.74
N PRO A 100 16.29 -11.59 7.17
CA PRO A 100 15.59 -11.97 8.39
C PRO A 100 16.15 -11.29 9.65
N ALA A 101 17.46 -11.04 9.72
CA ALA A 101 18.06 -10.33 10.84
C ALA A 101 17.73 -8.82 10.84
N ARG A 102 17.61 -8.22 9.65
CA ARG A 102 17.30 -6.78 9.47
C ARG A 102 15.82 -6.46 9.65
N MET A 103 14.95 -7.40 9.28
CA MET A 103 13.50 -7.28 9.37
C MET A 103 12.89 -8.58 9.91
N PRO A 104 13.11 -8.91 11.19
CA PRO A 104 12.59 -10.14 11.78
C PRO A 104 11.06 -10.09 11.86
N LEU A 105 10.45 -11.28 11.88
CA LEU A 105 9.01 -11.48 11.91
C LEU A 105 8.61 -12.30 13.15
N GLU A 106 7.31 -12.33 13.45
CA GLU A 106 6.79 -13.27 14.45
C GLU A 106 6.99 -14.71 13.97
N ALA A 107 7.37 -15.61 14.87
CA ALA A 107 7.78 -16.97 14.51
C ALA A 107 6.75 -17.76 13.67
N PRO A 108 5.42 -17.71 13.91
CA PRO A 108 4.45 -18.39 13.05
C PRO A 108 4.41 -17.82 11.62
N VAL A 109 4.53 -16.49 11.49
CA VAL A 109 4.57 -15.81 10.19
C VAL A 109 5.85 -16.16 9.44
N GLU A 110 7.00 -16.11 10.12
CA GLU A 110 8.29 -16.50 9.54
C GLU A 110 8.26 -17.95 9.03
N ALA A 111 7.79 -18.89 9.85
CA ALA A 111 7.69 -20.29 9.48
C ALA A 111 6.76 -20.51 8.28
N ALA A 112 5.69 -19.74 8.15
CA ALA A 112 4.80 -19.80 6.99
C ALA A 112 5.49 -19.29 5.72
N LEU A 113 6.22 -18.17 5.80
CA LEU A 113 6.94 -17.62 4.65
C LEU A 113 8.15 -18.47 4.23
N GLN A 114 8.86 -19.08 5.17
CA GLN A 114 9.90 -20.07 4.88
C GLN A 114 9.32 -21.30 4.19
N TRP A 115 8.15 -21.78 4.65
CA TRP A 115 7.45 -22.86 3.97
C TRP A 115 7.05 -22.49 2.54
N ILE A 116 6.56 -21.27 2.28
CA ILE A 116 6.28 -20.78 0.92
C ILE A 116 7.54 -20.81 0.05
N ASP A 117 8.68 -20.35 0.58
CA ASP A 117 9.96 -20.41 -0.13
C ASP A 117 10.38 -21.85 -0.49
N GLU A 118 10.23 -22.78 0.46
CA GLU A 118 10.48 -24.20 0.22
C GLU A 118 9.58 -24.75 -0.89
N GLN A 119 8.27 -24.43 -0.87
CA GLN A 119 7.34 -24.87 -1.91
C GLN A 119 7.68 -24.26 -3.27
N ARG A 120 8.06 -22.98 -3.31
CA ARG A 120 8.51 -22.32 -4.53
C ARG A 120 9.75 -23.00 -5.10
N ARG A 121 10.74 -23.32 -4.26
CA ARG A 121 11.95 -24.05 -4.70
C ARG A 121 11.64 -25.46 -5.20
N ASN A 122 10.60 -26.10 -4.65
CA ASN A 122 10.09 -27.38 -5.11
C ASN A 122 9.14 -27.27 -6.32
N GLN A 123 8.93 -26.08 -6.88
CA GLN A 123 8.03 -25.80 -8.01
C GLN A 123 6.56 -26.15 -7.74
N THR A 124 6.15 -26.20 -6.47
CA THR A 124 4.77 -26.43 -6.03
C THR A 124 4.03 -25.14 -5.66
N PHE A 125 4.74 -24.00 -5.70
CA PHE A 125 4.19 -22.66 -5.46
C PHE A 125 4.66 -21.68 -6.55
N PRO A 126 3.82 -20.73 -6.98
CA PRO A 126 4.20 -19.74 -8.00
C PRO A 126 5.40 -18.87 -7.64
N GLU A 127 6.17 -18.49 -8.67
CA GLU A 127 7.15 -17.42 -8.58
C GLU A 127 6.50 -16.10 -8.17
N LEU A 128 7.18 -15.26 -7.38
CA LEU A 128 6.56 -14.04 -6.88
C LEU A 128 6.12 -13.10 -8.01
N LYS A 129 6.96 -12.95 -9.04
CA LYS A 129 6.69 -12.10 -10.21
C LYS A 129 5.37 -12.44 -10.93
N ASP A 130 4.94 -13.70 -10.83
CA ASP A 130 3.73 -14.20 -11.49
C ASP A 130 2.50 -14.15 -10.55
N HIS A 131 2.71 -13.77 -9.28
CA HIS A 131 1.68 -13.78 -8.25
C HIS A 131 1.79 -12.60 -7.26
N LEU A 132 2.05 -11.37 -7.74
CA LEU A 132 2.18 -10.20 -6.86
C LEU A 132 0.88 -9.75 -6.16
N GLY A 133 -0.28 -10.18 -6.69
CA GLY A 133 -1.58 -9.69 -6.25
C GLY A 133 -1.77 -8.19 -6.51
N ASN A 134 -2.62 -7.56 -5.70
CA ASN A 134 -2.81 -6.11 -5.65
C ASN A 134 -2.07 -5.50 -4.47
N TRP A 135 -1.40 -4.38 -4.70
CA TRP A 135 -0.74 -3.58 -3.67
C TRP A 135 -0.59 -2.13 -4.14
N ARG A 136 -0.47 -1.21 -3.20
CA ARG A 136 -0.57 0.24 -3.40
C ARG A 136 0.52 0.96 -2.62
N PRO A 137 1.57 1.46 -3.30
CA PRO A 137 2.50 2.42 -2.71
C PRO A 137 1.78 3.76 -2.48
N ASP A 138 1.77 4.22 -1.23
CA ASP A 138 1.19 5.51 -0.88
C ASP A 138 2.30 6.57 -0.82
N PHE A 139 2.06 7.70 -1.48
CA PHE A 139 3.06 8.75 -1.65
C PHE A 139 2.55 10.12 -1.21
N LEU A 140 3.51 10.97 -0.86
CA LEU A 140 3.33 12.37 -0.52
C LEU A 140 3.87 13.22 -1.66
N VAL A 141 3.17 14.30 -2.02
CA VAL A 141 3.64 15.24 -3.04
C VAL A 141 4.60 16.23 -2.41
N ILE A 142 5.82 16.30 -2.95
CA ILE A 142 6.87 17.23 -2.51
C ILE A 142 6.97 18.41 -3.46
N GLY A 143 7.42 19.57 -2.95
CA GLY A 143 7.57 20.80 -3.75
C GLY A 143 8.44 20.59 -4.99
N ASN A 144 7.98 21.12 -6.13
CA ASN A 144 8.66 21.07 -7.43
C ASN A 144 9.83 22.06 -7.53
N ASP A 145 10.73 22.08 -6.54
CA ASP A 145 12.08 22.53 -6.86
C ASP A 145 12.71 21.40 -7.67
N SER A 146 12.76 21.58 -8.99
CA SER A 146 13.26 20.62 -9.99
C SER A 146 14.66 20.03 -9.72
N THR A 147 15.34 20.50 -8.68
CA THR A 147 16.60 20.03 -8.12
C THR A 147 16.45 18.96 -7.02
N MET A 148 15.24 18.64 -6.53
CA MET A 148 15.00 17.88 -5.29
C MET A 148 14.38 16.49 -5.46
N GLY A 149 14.20 15.98 -6.68
CA GLY A 149 13.79 14.59 -6.94
C GLY A 149 12.54 14.41 -7.81
N PRO A 150 11.82 13.26 -7.73
CA PRO A 150 10.78 12.91 -8.69
C PRO A 150 9.47 13.71 -8.55
N GLY A 151 9.34 14.57 -7.53
CA GLY A 151 8.12 15.33 -7.23
C GLY A 151 7.15 14.62 -6.27
N PHE A 152 7.50 13.42 -5.82
CA PHE A 152 6.77 12.65 -4.83
C PHE A 152 7.73 11.80 -3.98
N GLN A 153 7.27 11.32 -2.82
CA GLN A 153 7.96 10.29 -2.06
C GLN A 153 6.98 9.27 -1.48
N VAL A 154 7.20 7.99 -1.76
CA VAL A 154 6.51 6.85 -1.19
C VAL A 154 6.90 6.71 0.28
N CYS A 155 5.89 6.71 1.16
CA CYS A 155 6.10 6.68 2.60
C CYS A 155 5.59 5.38 3.25
N GLU A 156 4.78 4.59 2.55
CA GLU A 156 4.32 3.26 2.94
C GLU A 156 3.83 2.46 1.72
N ILE A 157 3.70 1.15 1.89
CA ILE A 157 3.08 0.25 0.90
C ILE A 157 1.94 -0.49 1.58
N ASN A 158 0.76 -0.48 0.96
CA ASN A 158 -0.44 -1.15 1.44
C ASN A 158 -0.82 -2.30 0.50
N SER A 159 -0.91 -3.53 0.98
CA SER A 159 -1.31 -4.70 0.18
C SER A 159 -2.51 -5.46 0.75
N ARG A 160 -3.17 -4.88 1.76
CA ARG A 160 -4.43 -5.39 2.31
C ARG A 160 -5.63 -4.95 1.46
N THR A 161 -5.58 -5.36 0.21
CA THR A 161 -6.40 -4.88 -0.90
C THR A 161 -7.25 -6.00 -1.52
N PRO A 162 -8.28 -5.69 -2.33
CA PRO A 162 -8.72 -4.36 -2.74
C PRO A 162 -9.43 -3.61 -1.60
N ASP A 163 -8.99 -2.36 -1.41
CA ASP A 163 -9.68 -1.38 -0.57
C ASP A 163 -10.83 -0.77 -1.38
N ASN A 164 -11.93 -0.42 -0.72
CA ASN A 164 -13.07 0.24 -1.35
C ASN A 164 -12.66 1.53 -2.08
N ILE A 165 -11.64 2.24 -1.56
CA ILE A 165 -11.18 3.48 -2.18
C ILE A 165 -10.68 3.27 -3.61
N PHE A 166 -10.07 2.12 -3.93
CA PHE A 166 -9.60 1.82 -5.28
C PHE A 166 -10.75 1.77 -6.28
N LEU A 167 -11.80 1.01 -5.97
CA LEU A 167 -12.98 0.89 -6.82
C LEU A 167 -13.76 2.21 -6.91
N ARG A 168 -13.84 2.95 -5.79
CA ARG A 168 -14.40 4.32 -5.79
C ARG A 168 -13.62 5.26 -6.70
N SER A 169 -12.29 5.22 -6.66
CA SER A 169 -11.44 6.01 -7.55
C SER A 169 -11.64 5.64 -9.01
N ALA A 170 -11.76 4.34 -9.35
CA ALA A 170 -12.08 3.90 -10.71
C ALA A 170 -13.42 4.46 -11.19
N HIS A 171 -14.47 4.35 -10.37
CA HIS A 171 -15.77 4.94 -10.70
C HIS A 171 -15.70 6.45 -10.91
N ARG A 172 -15.03 7.19 -10.02
CA ARG A 172 -14.83 8.65 -10.15
C ARG A 172 -14.10 9.01 -11.45
N HIS A 173 -13.04 8.29 -11.81
CA HIS A 173 -12.31 8.53 -13.07
C HIS A 173 -13.19 8.28 -14.29
N ARG A 174 -14.02 7.23 -14.26
CA ARG A 174 -14.96 6.92 -15.36
C ARG A 174 -16.02 8.01 -15.50
N ARG A 175 -16.53 8.55 -14.39
CA ARG A 175 -17.48 9.67 -14.40
C ARG A 175 -16.84 10.95 -14.88
N MET A 176 -15.63 11.27 -14.42
CA MET A 176 -14.90 12.44 -14.89
C MET A 176 -14.71 12.38 -16.41
N ARG A 177 -14.31 11.22 -16.96
CA ARG A 177 -14.22 10.99 -18.42
C ARG A 177 -15.54 11.32 -19.14
N GLN A 178 -16.68 10.93 -18.57
CA GLN A 178 -18.01 11.20 -19.14
C GLN A 178 -18.38 12.69 -19.07
N MET A 179 -18.02 13.38 -17.98
CA MET A 179 -18.37 14.79 -17.76
C MET A 179 -17.55 15.75 -18.62
N ILE A 180 -16.24 15.50 -18.76
CA ILE A 180 -15.33 16.37 -19.55
C ILE A 180 -15.48 16.13 -21.06
N GLY A 181 -15.84 14.91 -21.47
CA GLY A 181 -16.02 14.56 -22.88
C GLY A 181 -14.70 14.43 -23.67
N PRO A 182 -14.77 13.92 -24.91
CA PRO A 182 -13.58 13.57 -25.71
C PRO A 182 -12.83 14.77 -26.29
N SER A 183 -13.44 15.96 -26.31
CA SER A 183 -12.84 17.20 -26.83
C SER A 183 -12.13 18.02 -25.75
N SER A 184 -12.13 17.57 -24.50
CA SER A 184 -11.50 18.25 -23.38
C SER A 184 -9.98 18.28 -23.52
N VAL A 185 -9.36 19.35 -23.02
CA VAL A 185 -7.90 19.41 -22.84
C VAL A 185 -7.43 18.63 -21.60
N LEU A 186 -8.37 18.23 -20.74
CA LEU A 186 -8.16 17.41 -19.57
C LEU A 186 -8.48 15.95 -19.87
N GLN A 187 -7.81 15.06 -19.15
CA GLN A 187 -8.10 13.64 -19.18
C GLN A 187 -7.89 13.04 -17.78
N PRO A 188 -8.61 11.98 -17.41
CA PRO A 188 -8.30 11.24 -16.19
C PRO A 188 -6.87 10.70 -16.25
N ALA A 189 -6.19 10.70 -15.10
CA ALA A 189 -4.79 10.29 -14.99
C ALA A 189 -4.56 8.79 -15.26
N GLY A 190 -5.60 7.97 -15.16
CA GLY A 190 -5.55 6.54 -15.43
C GLY A 190 -6.82 6.03 -16.10
N ASP A 191 -6.77 4.75 -16.49
CA ASP A 191 -7.89 4.07 -17.13
C ASP A 191 -8.65 3.17 -16.13
N PRO A 192 -9.85 3.57 -15.67
CA PRO A 192 -10.61 2.82 -14.69
C PRO A 192 -11.07 1.44 -15.18
N ASP A 193 -11.22 1.26 -16.50
CA ASP A 193 -11.61 -0.03 -17.06
C ASP A 193 -10.47 -1.04 -16.92
N ASN A 194 -9.23 -0.61 -17.21
CA ASN A 194 -8.03 -1.40 -16.97
C ASN A 194 -7.82 -1.71 -15.48
N TRP A 195 -8.11 -0.76 -14.59
CA TRP A 195 -7.98 -0.97 -13.14
C TRP A 195 -8.90 -2.09 -12.62
N GLU A 196 -10.18 -2.05 -12.98
CA GLU A 196 -11.14 -3.08 -12.61
C GLU A 196 -10.83 -4.43 -13.29
N GLU A 197 -10.45 -4.43 -14.57
CA GLU A 197 -10.08 -5.64 -15.28
C GLU A 197 -8.83 -6.30 -14.67
N SER A 198 -7.81 -5.50 -14.33
CA SER A 198 -6.60 -5.99 -13.67
C SER A 198 -6.90 -6.61 -12.30
N LEU A 199 -7.82 -6.01 -11.53
CA LEU A 199 -8.28 -6.58 -10.27
C LEU A 199 -9.04 -7.90 -10.47
N LEU A 200 -9.94 -7.95 -11.47
CA LEU A 200 -10.70 -9.16 -11.81
C LEU A 200 -9.80 -10.33 -12.22
N ARG A 201 -8.68 -10.06 -12.90
CA ARG A 201 -7.71 -11.09 -13.33
C ARG A 201 -7.02 -11.81 -12.17
N LEU A 202 -7.10 -11.28 -10.95
CA LEU A 202 -6.60 -11.97 -9.76
C LEU A 202 -7.49 -13.14 -9.34
N PHE A 203 -8.74 -13.18 -9.81
CA PHE A 203 -9.74 -14.15 -9.37
C PHE A 203 -10.00 -15.22 -10.42
N HIS A 204 -10.30 -16.43 -9.94
CA HIS A 204 -10.93 -17.47 -10.73
C HIS A 204 -12.44 -17.20 -10.80
N THR A 205 -12.90 -16.57 -11.89
CA THR A 205 -14.29 -16.08 -12.06
C THR A 205 -15.35 -17.16 -12.25
N HIS A 206 -15.05 -18.41 -11.89
CA HIS A 206 -15.97 -19.55 -11.92
C HIS A 206 -16.02 -20.30 -10.58
N LEU A 207 -15.25 -19.84 -9.58
CA LEU A 207 -15.19 -20.42 -8.24
C LEU A 207 -15.76 -19.41 -7.22
N PRO A 208 -16.33 -19.89 -6.10
CA PRO A 208 -16.72 -19.01 -5.00
C PRO A 208 -15.57 -18.10 -4.55
N VAL A 209 -15.89 -16.86 -4.17
CA VAL A 209 -14.92 -15.89 -3.64
C VAL A 209 -15.25 -15.61 -2.19
N HIS A 210 -14.25 -15.70 -1.33
CA HIS A 210 -14.38 -15.36 0.08
C HIS A 210 -13.58 -14.11 0.44
N ILE A 211 -14.09 -13.31 1.37
CA ILE A 211 -13.40 -12.16 1.94
C ILE A 211 -13.20 -12.49 3.42
N LEU A 212 -11.97 -12.85 3.77
CA LEU A 212 -11.60 -13.19 5.14
C LEU A 212 -11.33 -11.94 5.95
N ARG A 213 -12.02 -11.82 7.09
CA ARG A 213 -11.83 -10.74 8.06
C ARG A 213 -11.52 -11.29 9.45
N GLY A 214 -10.72 -10.53 10.19
CA GLY A 214 -10.60 -10.63 11.63
C GLY A 214 -11.25 -9.40 12.24
N ARG A 215 -10.48 -8.61 12.99
CA ARG A 215 -10.93 -7.38 13.64
C ARG A 215 -11.26 -6.22 12.70
N ASP A 216 -10.99 -6.34 11.40
CA ASP A 216 -11.39 -5.31 10.44
C ASP A 216 -12.91 -5.24 10.30
N LYS A 217 -13.47 -4.08 10.66
CA LYS A 217 -14.91 -3.78 10.57
C LYS A 217 -15.32 -3.05 9.30
N LEU A 218 -14.37 -2.69 8.42
CA LEU A 218 -14.72 -2.01 7.17
C LEU A 218 -15.46 -3.00 6.24
N GLY A 219 -16.61 -2.57 5.72
CA GLY A 219 -17.31 -3.33 4.69
C GLY A 219 -16.47 -3.47 3.41
N ARG A 220 -16.78 -4.45 2.57
CA ARG A 220 -16.16 -4.64 1.24
C ARG A 220 -17.19 -4.67 0.12
N GLN A 221 -18.25 -3.87 0.27
CA GLN A 221 -19.41 -3.88 -0.62
C GLN A 221 -19.06 -3.48 -2.06
N GLU A 222 -18.05 -2.63 -2.25
CA GLU A 222 -17.61 -2.26 -3.60
C GLU A 222 -17.06 -3.47 -4.35
N LEU A 223 -16.21 -4.27 -3.69
CA LEU A 223 -15.69 -5.51 -4.28
C LEU A 223 -16.82 -6.52 -4.53
N VAL A 224 -17.69 -6.72 -3.54
CA VAL A 224 -18.82 -7.66 -3.64
C VAL A 224 -19.66 -7.34 -4.87
N ARG A 225 -20.06 -6.07 -5.00
CA ARG A 225 -20.92 -5.61 -6.08
C ARG A 225 -20.22 -5.64 -7.44
N MET A 226 -18.96 -5.21 -7.50
CA MET A 226 -18.18 -5.28 -8.74
C MET A 226 -18.11 -6.73 -9.23
N MET A 227 -17.82 -7.68 -8.33
CA MET A 227 -17.77 -9.10 -8.67
C MET A 227 -19.13 -9.64 -9.13
N GLU A 228 -20.21 -9.32 -8.42
CA GLU A 228 -21.56 -9.77 -8.77
C GLU A 228 -21.98 -9.25 -10.15
N LEU A 229 -21.78 -7.96 -10.42
CA LEU A 229 -22.15 -7.36 -11.71
C LEU A 229 -21.31 -7.89 -12.87
N ARG A 230 -20.03 -8.19 -12.65
CA ARG A 230 -19.08 -8.56 -13.71
C ARG A 230 -19.02 -10.05 -13.97
N THR A 231 -19.37 -10.88 -12.98
CA THR A 231 -19.17 -12.33 -13.04
C THR A 231 -20.38 -13.15 -12.60
N GLY A 232 -21.38 -12.53 -11.95
CA GLY A 232 -22.48 -13.22 -11.30
C GLY A 232 -22.12 -13.89 -9.96
N ILE A 233 -20.85 -13.88 -9.56
CA ILE A 233 -20.40 -14.38 -8.26
C ILE A 233 -20.63 -13.30 -7.21
N CYS A 234 -21.30 -13.66 -6.11
CA CYS A 234 -21.44 -12.79 -4.94
C CYS A 234 -20.42 -13.23 -3.87
N PRO A 235 -19.33 -12.46 -3.64
CA PRO A 235 -18.34 -12.80 -2.63
C PRO A 235 -18.94 -12.87 -1.22
N ARG A 236 -18.50 -13.86 -0.43
CA ARG A 236 -18.97 -14.08 0.94
C ARG A 236 -17.95 -13.54 1.94
N ILE A 237 -18.39 -12.68 2.86
CA ILE A 237 -17.54 -12.21 3.95
C ILE A 237 -17.55 -13.27 5.06
N VAL A 238 -16.38 -13.75 5.47
CA VAL A 238 -16.21 -14.81 6.47
C VAL A 238 -15.30 -14.33 7.61
N HIS A 239 -15.58 -14.74 8.85
CA HIS A 239 -14.71 -14.42 9.98
C HIS A 239 -13.61 -15.48 10.13
N VAL A 240 -12.46 -15.08 10.66
CA VAL A 240 -11.33 -15.98 10.89
C VAL A 240 -11.66 -17.10 11.88
N ASP A 241 -12.53 -16.82 12.85
CA ASP A 241 -13.01 -17.80 13.84
C ASP A 241 -13.93 -18.87 13.22
N ASP A 242 -14.47 -18.61 12.03
CA ASP A 242 -15.37 -19.54 11.31
C ASP A 242 -14.58 -20.47 10.36
N LEU A 243 -13.25 -20.38 10.34
CA LEU A 243 -12.40 -21.20 9.49
C LEU A 243 -12.18 -22.59 10.09
N GLU A 244 -12.26 -23.61 9.25
CA GLU A 244 -11.98 -25.00 9.59
C GLU A 244 -11.04 -25.63 8.57
N LEU A 245 -10.06 -26.40 9.03
CA LEU A 245 -9.26 -27.28 8.19
C LEU A 245 -9.88 -28.67 8.16
N LYS A 246 -10.07 -29.21 6.96
CA LYS A 246 -10.50 -30.60 6.77
C LYS A 246 -9.44 -31.38 6.00
N PRO A 247 -9.15 -32.65 6.38
CA PRO A 247 -8.23 -33.48 5.62
C PRO A 247 -8.61 -33.54 4.14
N ASP A 248 -7.62 -33.32 3.27
CA ASP A 248 -7.78 -33.38 1.82
C ASP A 248 -6.47 -33.89 1.20
N GLU A 249 -6.44 -35.18 0.89
CA GLU A 249 -5.27 -35.84 0.29
C GLU A 249 -4.92 -35.29 -1.11
N SER A 250 -5.85 -34.59 -1.76
CA SER A 250 -5.60 -33.97 -3.08
C SER A 250 -4.89 -32.61 -2.98
N SER A 251 -4.79 -32.04 -1.78
CA SER A 251 -4.14 -30.76 -1.53
C SER A 251 -2.65 -30.93 -1.24
N GLY A 252 -1.81 -30.03 -1.78
CA GLY A 252 -0.36 -30.03 -1.53
C GLY A 252 0.05 -29.81 -0.06
N THR A 253 -0.91 -29.53 0.80
CA THR A 253 -0.74 -29.31 2.24
C THR A 253 -1.44 -30.37 3.10
N GLY A 254 -2.14 -31.32 2.49
CA GLY A 254 -2.91 -32.37 3.17
C GLY A 254 -4.24 -31.92 3.79
N TYR A 255 -4.60 -30.63 3.69
CA TYR A 255 -5.92 -30.15 4.08
C TYR A 255 -6.56 -29.28 3.01
N SER A 256 -7.82 -28.96 3.21
CA SER A 256 -8.51 -27.88 2.54
C SER A 256 -9.13 -26.95 3.57
N LEU A 257 -9.18 -25.67 3.25
CA LEU A 257 -9.80 -24.66 4.07
C LEU A 257 -11.32 -24.58 3.79
N TYR A 258 -12.11 -24.56 4.86
CA TYR A 258 -13.56 -24.43 4.81
C TYR A 258 -14.00 -23.26 5.68
N TYR A 259 -15.13 -22.66 5.29
CA TYR A 259 -15.91 -21.79 6.16
C TYR A 259 -17.07 -22.58 6.77
N GLN A 260 -17.30 -22.38 8.07
CA GLN A 260 -18.42 -22.94 8.83
C GLN A 260 -19.25 -21.81 9.42
N GLY A 261 -20.39 -21.51 8.81
CA GLY A 261 -21.30 -20.52 9.38
C GLY A 261 -22.66 -20.52 8.72
N GLU A 262 -23.65 -20.02 9.45
CA GLU A 262 -25.07 -19.99 9.03
C GLU A 262 -25.63 -21.37 8.61
N GLY A 263 -25.10 -22.45 9.19
CA GLY A 263 -25.49 -23.83 8.85
C GLY A 263 -24.93 -24.33 7.51
N VAL A 264 -24.01 -23.59 6.90
CA VAL A 264 -23.35 -23.94 5.64
C VAL A 264 -21.88 -24.29 5.91
N SER A 265 -21.43 -25.38 5.27
CA SER A 265 -20.01 -25.72 5.16
C SER A 265 -19.60 -25.60 3.70
N GLU A 266 -18.72 -24.65 3.39
CA GLU A 266 -18.30 -24.34 2.02
C GLU A 266 -16.77 -24.35 1.93
N LYS A 267 -16.21 -25.02 0.92
CA LYS A 267 -14.76 -25.01 0.67
C LYS A 267 -14.34 -23.62 0.20
N ILE A 268 -13.26 -23.10 0.78
CA ILE A 268 -12.64 -21.84 0.36
C ILE A 268 -11.64 -22.16 -0.75
N HIS A 269 -11.95 -21.70 -1.96
CA HIS A 269 -11.12 -21.91 -3.14
C HIS A 269 -10.17 -20.73 -3.40
N GLN A 270 -10.62 -19.53 -3.06
CA GLN A 270 -9.85 -18.30 -3.20
C GLN A 270 -10.33 -17.29 -2.16
N VAL A 271 -9.40 -16.53 -1.59
CA VAL A 271 -9.71 -15.61 -0.51
C VAL A 271 -8.99 -14.28 -0.63
N VAL A 272 -9.73 -13.19 -0.43
CA VAL A 272 -9.16 -11.87 -0.14
C VAL A 272 -8.96 -11.78 1.36
N SER A 273 -7.72 -11.77 1.82
CA SER A 273 -7.42 -11.58 3.24
C SER A 273 -7.42 -10.10 3.62
N THR A 274 -8.17 -9.77 4.66
CA THR A 274 -8.19 -8.44 5.28
C THR A 274 -7.63 -8.46 6.70
N LEU A 275 -6.95 -9.54 7.07
CA LEU A 275 -6.28 -9.69 8.35
C LEU A 275 -5.15 -8.65 8.51
N PHE A 276 -4.97 -8.17 9.73
CA PHE A 276 -3.79 -7.41 10.12
C PHE A 276 -2.58 -8.36 10.29
N PRO A 277 -1.34 -7.89 10.09
CA PRO A 277 -0.16 -8.74 10.20
C PRO A 277 -0.05 -9.53 11.51
N ASP A 278 -0.43 -8.92 12.64
CA ASP A 278 -0.44 -9.58 13.95
C ASP A 278 -1.51 -10.67 14.09
N GLU A 279 -2.60 -10.61 13.32
CA GLU A 279 -3.64 -11.65 13.34
C GLU A 279 -3.16 -12.94 12.68
N PHE A 280 -2.26 -12.87 11.68
CA PHE A 280 -1.66 -14.07 11.10
C PHE A 280 -0.85 -14.85 12.15
N SER A 281 -0.15 -14.14 13.04
CA SER A 281 0.66 -14.75 14.10
C SER A 281 -0.16 -15.53 15.12
N LEU A 282 -1.49 -15.36 15.14
CA LEU A 282 -2.40 -16.07 16.04
C LEU A 282 -2.96 -17.37 15.42
N LEU A 283 -2.74 -17.59 14.13
CA LEU A 283 -3.30 -18.75 13.42
C LEU A 283 -2.41 -19.98 13.55
N PRO A 284 -3.00 -21.19 13.62
CA PRO A 284 -2.24 -22.43 13.52
C PRO A 284 -1.43 -22.52 12.23
N GLN A 285 -0.26 -23.17 12.29
CA GLN A 285 0.66 -23.24 11.15
C GLN A 285 0.02 -23.83 9.89
N ASP A 286 -0.77 -24.89 10.02
CA ASP A 286 -1.41 -25.52 8.85
C ASP A 286 -2.48 -24.63 8.22
N MET A 287 -3.09 -23.73 9.01
CA MET A 287 -4.03 -22.73 8.51
C MET A 287 -3.29 -21.65 7.72
N LEU A 288 -2.15 -21.18 8.22
CA LEU A 288 -1.30 -20.22 7.52
C LEU A 288 -0.82 -20.76 6.17
N ARG A 289 -0.32 -22.00 6.16
CA ARG A 289 0.12 -22.68 4.93
C ARG A 289 -0.99 -22.73 3.89
N GLN A 290 -2.24 -22.84 4.31
CA GLN A 290 -3.35 -22.97 3.37
C GLN A 290 -4.02 -21.69 2.98
N LEU A 291 -4.05 -20.72 3.89
CA LEU A 291 -4.26 -19.34 3.48
C LEU A 291 -3.24 -18.93 2.42
N ALA A 292 -1.97 -19.35 2.52
CA ALA A 292 -0.99 -19.06 1.47
C ALA A 292 -1.35 -19.66 0.10
N MET A 293 -1.99 -20.83 0.07
CA MET A 293 -2.39 -21.50 -1.18
C MET A 293 -3.64 -20.90 -1.82
N VAL A 294 -4.56 -20.35 -1.03
CA VAL A 294 -5.84 -19.84 -1.52
C VAL A 294 -5.93 -18.32 -1.55
N ALA A 295 -4.97 -17.60 -0.96
CA ALA A 295 -4.98 -16.15 -0.95
C ALA A 295 -4.77 -15.61 -2.36
N VAL A 296 -5.64 -14.67 -2.76
CA VAL A 296 -5.54 -13.97 -4.05
C VAL A 296 -4.37 -12.98 -4.06
N ASN A 297 -4.06 -12.43 -2.89
CA ASN A 297 -2.85 -11.64 -2.66
C ASN A 297 -1.80 -12.52 -1.97
N ASP A 298 -0.62 -12.61 -2.55
CA ASP A 298 0.48 -13.39 -2.00
C ASP A 298 0.84 -12.95 -0.58
N LEU A 299 1.03 -13.92 0.31
CA LEU A 299 1.36 -13.64 1.70
C LEU A 299 2.76 -13.03 1.85
N ARG A 300 3.70 -13.27 0.92
CA ARG A 300 4.99 -12.58 0.89
C ARG A 300 4.80 -11.08 0.69
N ILE A 301 3.87 -10.67 -0.18
CA ILE A 301 3.52 -9.26 -0.36
C ILE A 301 2.83 -8.72 0.90
N SER A 302 1.87 -9.48 1.43
CA SER A 302 1.07 -9.08 2.59
C SER A 302 1.83 -9.00 3.92
N LEU A 303 2.91 -9.76 4.07
CA LEU A 303 3.62 -9.90 5.35
C LEU A 303 5.05 -9.36 5.31
N LEU A 304 5.68 -9.23 4.13
CA LEU A 304 6.99 -8.58 3.94
C LEU A 304 6.83 -7.19 3.36
N VAL A 305 6.22 -7.06 2.19
CA VAL A 305 6.24 -5.80 1.41
C VAL A 305 5.34 -4.72 2.02
N ASN A 306 4.25 -5.12 2.69
CA ASN A 306 3.41 -4.22 3.48
C ASN A 306 4.09 -3.74 4.78
N ASP A 307 5.20 -4.33 5.19
CA ASP A 307 5.90 -3.91 6.41
C ASP A 307 6.62 -2.58 6.17
N GLU A 308 6.43 -1.64 7.07
CA GLU A 308 7.00 -0.29 7.00
C GLU A 308 8.54 -0.32 6.94
N ARG A 309 9.16 -1.39 7.49
CA ARG A 309 10.61 -1.65 7.40
C ARG A 309 11.06 -2.01 5.99
N PHE A 310 10.19 -2.53 5.13
CA PHE A 310 10.57 -2.99 3.79
C PHE A 310 11.10 -1.85 2.92
N LEU A 311 10.59 -0.62 3.07
CA LEU A 311 11.12 0.55 2.37
C LEU A 311 12.59 0.83 2.72
N GLY A 312 12.98 0.64 3.98
CA GLY A 312 14.38 0.78 4.40
C GLY A 312 15.26 -0.35 3.86
N ILE A 313 14.72 -1.57 3.75
CA ILE A 313 15.41 -2.69 3.10
C ILE A 313 15.71 -2.35 1.64
N ILE A 314 14.74 -1.85 0.88
CA ILE A 314 14.96 -1.44 -0.52
C ILE A 314 16.09 -0.42 -0.61
N LEU A 315 16.06 0.62 0.23
CA LEU A 315 17.07 1.69 0.22
C LEU A 315 18.48 1.16 0.50
N GLN A 316 18.62 0.24 1.47
CA GLN A 316 19.89 -0.39 1.81
C GLN A 316 20.41 -1.33 0.70
N GLU A 317 19.52 -1.91 -0.12
CA GLU A 317 19.89 -2.82 -1.22
C GLU A 317 20.13 -2.13 -2.57
N LEU A 318 19.98 -0.81 -2.70
CA LEU A 318 20.03 -0.15 -4.01
C LEU A 318 21.35 -0.38 -4.76
N ASP A 319 22.49 -0.32 -4.07
CA ASP A 319 23.79 -0.56 -4.70
C ASP A 319 23.91 -2.01 -5.21
N THR A 320 23.58 -3.00 -4.36
CA THR A 320 23.68 -4.42 -4.72
C THR A 320 22.70 -4.79 -5.83
N LEU A 321 21.51 -4.19 -5.86
CA LEU A 321 20.53 -4.36 -6.93
C LEU A 321 21.04 -3.89 -8.30
N VAL A 322 21.94 -2.90 -8.33
CA VAL A 322 22.62 -2.43 -9.55
C VAL A 322 23.86 -3.27 -9.84
N THR A 323 24.76 -3.42 -8.86
CA THR A 323 26.12 -3.92 -9.08
C THR A 323 26.22 -5.45 -9.02
N LYS A 324 25.65 -6.07 -7.98
CA LYS A 324 25.72 -7.52 -7.74
C LYS A 324 24.67 -8.27 -8.56
N HIS A 325 23.44 -7.77 -8.57
CA HIS A 325 22.30 -8.49 -9.16
C HIS A 325 21.95 -8.02 -10.58
N GLY A 326 22.32 -6.80 -10.96
CA GLY A 326 22.03 -6.25 -12.30
C GLY A 326 20.54 -6.12 -12.61
N ILE A 327 19.70 -6.02 -11.58
CA ILE A 327 18.23 -5.96 -11.72
C ILE A 327 17.75 -4.54 -11.94
N LEU A 328 18.44 -3.56 -11.37
CA LEU A 328 18.17 -2.14 -11.56
C LEU A 328 19.26 -1.49 -12.42
N THR A 329 18.86 -0.54 -13.25
CA THR A 329 19.82 0.43 -13.81
C THR A 329 20.19 1.49 -12.76
N PRO A 330 21.32 2.21 -12.93
CA PRO A 330 21.65 3.34 -12.05
C PRO A 330 20.53 4.39 -11.95
N ASP A 331 19.84 4.67 -13.07
CA ASP A 331 18.71 5.61 -13.09
C ASP A 331 17.50 5.10 -12.29
N GLN A 332 17.23 3.79 -12.36
CA GLN A 332 16.17 3.16 -11.57
C GLN A 332 16.50 3.19 -10.08
N ALA A 333 17.74 2.87 -9.70
CA ALA A 333 18.18 2.97 -8.32
C ALA A 333 18.11 4.41 -7.80
N ASN A 334 18.52 5.39 -8.59
CA ASN A 334 18.40 6.80 -8.23
C ASN A 334 16.93 7.25 -8.09
N ALA A 335 16.04 6.78 -8.98
CA ALA A 335 14.61 7.07 -8.85
C ALA A 335 14.01 6.49 -7.57
N LEU A 336 14.41 5.28 -7.16
CA LEU A 336 14.01 4.70 -5.87
C LEU A 336 14.60 5.46 -4.68
N GLN A 337 15.89 5.80 -4.73
CA GLN A 337 16.58 6.55 -3.67
C GLN A 337 15.91 7.89 -3.37
N GLN A 338 15.45 8.60 -4.41
CA GLN A 338 14.80 9.89 -4.27
C GLN A 338 13.28 9.77 -4.02
N GLY A 339 12.66 8.73 -4.59
CA GLY A 339 11.21 8.51 -4.54
C GLY A 339 10.73 7.70 -3.35
N ILE A 340 11.60 7.14 -2.51
CA ILE A 340 11.24 6.52 -1.24
C ILE A 340 11.66 7.46 -0.10
N VAL A 341 10.78 7.68 0.88
CA VAL A 341 11.12 8.44 2.08
C VAL A 341 12.25 7.70 2.82
N PRO A 342 13.36 8.38 3.20
CA PRO A 342 14.43 7.76 3.97
C PRO A 342 13.86 7.04 5.19
N THR A 343 14.08 5.73 5.26
CA THR A 343 13.46 4.87 6.28
C THR A 343 14.56 4.18 7.07
N LEU A 344 14.79 4.63 8.30
CA LEU A 344 15.83 4.09 9.16
C LEU A 344 15.27 2.91 9.96
N LEU A 345 15.95 1.76 9.84
CA LEU A 345 15.51 0.51 10.46
C LEU A 345 16.03 0.37 11.89
N PRO A 346 15.28 -0.30 12.77
CA PRO A 346 15.81 -0.76 14.05
C PRO A 346 17.13 -1.52 13.91
N GLY A 347 18.08 -1.27 14.80
CA GLY A 347 19.41 -1.90 14.81
C GLY A 347 20.34 -1.53 13.65
N SER A 348 19.90 -0.68 12.72
CA SER A 348 20.70 -0.34 11.55
C SER A 348 21.83 0.66 11.85
N PRO A 349 22.94 0.60 11.09
CA PRO A 349 23.99 1.62 11.17
C PRO A 349 23.47 3.03 10.91
N GLU A 350 22.52 3.21 9.99
CA GLU A 350 21.96 4.52 9.65
C GLU A 350 21.16 5.12 10.81
N LEU A 351 20.39 4.30 11.53
CA LEU A 351 19.70 4.73 12.75
C LEU A 351 20.72 5.14 13.83
N LYS A 352 21.78 4.35 14.03
CA LYS A 352 22.82 4.66 15.02
C LYS A 352 23.51 5.99 14.72
N GLN A 353 23.89 6.22 13.47
CA GLN A 353 24.47 7.49 13.04
C GLN A 353 23.50 8.67 13.21
N TRP A 354 22.21 8.44 12.97
CA TRP A 354 21.20 9.45 13.25
C TRP A 354 21.10 9.78 14.75
N MET A 355 21.11 8.76 15.62
CA MET A 355 21.07 8.94 17.07
C MET A 355 22.30 9.70 17.60
N GLU A 356 23.49 9.42 17.05
CA GLU A 356 24.72 10.16 17.38
C GLU A 356 24.60 11.65 17.05
N ARG A 357 24.10 11.98 15.86
CA ARG A 357 23.81 13.37 15.46
C ARG A 357 22.72 14.03 16.31
N ASN A 358 21.69 13.27 16.69
CA ASN A 358 20.64 13.78 17.58
C ASN A 358 21.19 14.11 18.98
N ASN A 359 22.13 13.32 19.50
CA ASN A 359 22.81 13.60 20.78
C ASN A 359 23.78 14.80 20.71
N GLN A 360 24.23 15.16 19.51
CA GLN A 360 25.10 16.31 19.25
C GLN A 360 24.30 17.58 18.85
N ASP A 361 22.97 17.53 18.95
CA ASP A 361 22.04 18.60 18.52
C ASP A 361 22.13 18.95 17.01
N GLU A 362 22.70 18.07 16.18
CA GLU A 362 22.81 18.25 14.73
C GLU A 362 21.56 17.77 13.99
N ALA A 363 20.77 16.90 14.61
CA ALA A 363 19.47 16.44 14.12
C ALA A 363 18.40 16.61 15.19
N SER A 364 17.24 17.18 14.84
CA SER A 364 16.11 17.33 15.77
C SER A 364 15.03 16.29 15.51
N LYS A 365 14.51 15.67 16.59
CA LYS A 365 13.35 14.76 16.54
C LYS A 365 12.11 15.42 15.93
N ASP A 366 11.98 16.74 16.04
CA ASP A 366 10.79 17.48 15.61
C ASP A 366 10.61 17.46 14.08
N ASN A 367 11.66 17.09 13.34
CA ASN A 367 11.63 16.92 11.90
C ASN A 367 11.37 15.47 11.46
N TYR A 368 10.95 14.59 12.38
CA TYR A 368 10.78 13.16 12.13
C TYR A 368 9.44 12.63 12.63
N ILE A 369 9.06 11.48 12.10
CA ILE A 369 7.93 10.66 12.53
C ILE A 369 8.46 9.25 12.82
N VAL A 370 8.00 8.66 13.92
CA VAL A 370 8.17 7.23 14.17
C VAL A 370 6.91 6.50 13.74
N LYS A 371 7.05 5.55 12.83
CA LYS A 371 5.93 4.75 12.32
C LYS A 371 5.97 3.36 12.94
N ALA A 372 4.89 2.98 13.60
CA ALA A 372 4.72 1.64 14.15
C ALA A 372 4.66 0.62 13.01
N ALA A 373 5.69 -0.20 12.89
CA ALA A 373 5.72 -1.27 11.93
C ALA A 373 4.62 -2.30 12.25
N ARG A 374 3.95 -2.83 11.22
CA ARG A 374 2.98 -3.92 11.30
C ARG A 374 1.67 -3.60 12.04
N GLN A 375 1.44 -2.35 12.48
CA GLN A 375 0.21 -1.97 13.20
C GLN A 375 -0.92 -1.50 12.29
N SER A 376 -0.64 -1.20 11.00
CA SER A 376 -1.59 -0.77 9.96
C SER A 376 -2.46 0.45 10.33
N ARG A 377 -3.08 1.09 9.32
CA ARG A 377 -4.03 2.22 9.50
C ARG A 377 -3.45 3.42 10.27
N GLY A 378 -2.14 3.59 10.25
CA GLY A 378 -1.47 4.65 11.01
C GLY A 378 -1.58 4.51 12.53
N SER A 379 -2.09 3.38 13.04
CA SER A 379 -2.15 3.11 14.47
C SER A 379 -0.74 3.09 15.04
N GLY A 380 -0.50 3.90 16.07
CA GLY A 380 0.80 3.98 16.73
C GLY A 380 1.84 4.86 16.04
N HIS A 381 1.53 5.55 14.94
CA HIS A 381 2.43 6.57 14.38
C HIS A 381 2.52 7.79 15.30
N LEU A 382 3.73 8.27 15.60
CA LEU A 382 3.96 9.39 16.51
C LEU A 382 4.87 10.43 15.85
N LEU A 383 4.45 11.69 15.87
CA LEU A 383 5.28 12.80 15.42
C LEU A 383 6.34 13.08 16.47
N GLY A 384 7.60 13.18 16.05
CA GLY A 384 8.70 13.46 16.96
C GLY A 384 8.51 14.78 17.70
N ALA A 385 7.88 15.78 17.06
CA ALA A 385 7.52 17.06 17.67
C ALA A 385 6.58 16.94 18.87
N ASP A 386 5.70 15.94 18.87
CA ASP A 386 4.68 15.75 19.90
C ASP A 386 5.19 14.88 21.07
N LEU A 387 6.35 14.24 20.92
CA LEU A 387 6.93 13.38 21.94
C LEU A 387 7.74 14.16 22.96
N SER A 388 7.56 13.83 24.24
CA SER A 388 8.45 14.30 25.30
C SER A 388 9.87 13.73 25.11
N PRO A 389 10.91 14.38 25.67
CA PRO A 389 12.27 13.86 25.62
C PRO A 389 12.39 12.43 26.17
N GLN A 390 11.62 12.09 27.20
CA GLN A 390 11.64 10.77 27.83
C GLN A 390 11.02 9.70 26.93
N GLU A 391 9.86 9.98 26.32
CA GLU A 391 9.23 9.06 25.37
C GLU A 391 10.12 8.83 24.16
N TRP A 392 10.68 9.90 23.60
CA TRP A 392 11.63 9.83 22.49
C TRP A 392 12.83 8.95 22.81
N ALA A 393 13.49 9.20 23.95
CA ALA A 393 14.65 8.42 24.38
C ALA A 393 14.32 6.95 24.63
N SER A 394 13.11 6.66 25.13
CA SER A 394 12.64 5.28 25.31
C SER A 394 12.46 4.57 23.97
N ILE A 395 11.81 5.21 22.99
CA ILE A 395 11.61 4.64 21.66
C ILE A 395 12.95 4.40 20.96
N MET A 396 13.85 5.40 20.96
CA MET A 396 15.18 5.26 20.36
C MET A 396 16.02 4.16 21.02
N ARG A 397 15.86 3.94 22.34
CA ARG A 397 16.51 2.84 23.04
C ARG A 397 16.02 1.48 22.55
N GLU A 398 14.71 1.30 22.44
CA GLU A 398 14.14 0.04 21.94
C GLU A 398 14.50 -0.20 20.48
N MET A 399 14.50 0.84 19.64
CA MET A 399 14.89 0.73 18.23
C MET A 399 16.36 0.37 18.00
N GLN A 400 17.22 0.30 19.01
CA GLN A 400 18.58 -0.25 18.83
C GLN A 400 18.58 -1.76 18.57
N ASP A 401 17.48 -2.45 18.84
CA ASP A 401 17.33 -3.89 18.67
C ASP A 401 16.26 -4.19 17.62
N PRO A 402 16.58 -4.91 16.53
CA PRO A 402 15.60 -5.21 15.49
C PRO A 402 14.58 -6.27 15.88
N ARG A 403 14.84 -7.06 16.94
CA ARG A 403 13.99 -8.21 17.30
C ARG A 403 12.57 -7.79 17.66
N ILE A 404 11.60 -8.51 17.10
CA ILE A 404 10.20 -8.38 17.51
C ILE A 404 10.03 -9.00 18.90
N ARG A 405 9.40 -8.26 19.83
CA ARG A 405 9.07 -8.74 21.18
C ARG A 405 7.56 -8.61 21.43
N PRO A 406 6.92 -9.61 22.06
CA PRO A 406 5.51 -9.53 22.41
C PRO A 406 5.20 -8.28 23.25
N GLY A 407 4.16 -7.54 22.86
CA GLY A 407 3.72 -6.33 23.57
C GLY A 407 4.60 -5.09 23.37
N VAL A 408 5.65 -5.17 22.56
CA VAL A 408 6.52 -4.02 22.22
C VAL A 408 6.30 -3.63 20.76
N THR A 409 5.97 -2.37 20.52
CA THR A 409 5.84 -1.84 19.16
C THR A 409 7.22 -1.70 18.53
N SER A 410 7.43 -2.33 17.38
CA SER A 410 8.57 -2.05 16.51
C SER A 410 8.29 -0.78 15.72
N TYR A 411 9.27 0.11 15.61
CA TYR A 411 9.13 1.37 14.87
C TYR A 411 10.12 1.46 13.71
N VAL A 412 9.83 2.29 12.71
CA VAL A 412 10.83 2.85 11.80
C VAL A 412 10.86 4.36 11.97
N LEU A 413 12.02 4.97 11.67
CA LEU A 413 12.18 6.42 11.73
C LEU A 413 12.23 6.98 10.31
N GLN A 414 11.28 7.86 9.99
CA GLN A 414 11.23 8.57 8.72
C GLN A 414 11.27 10.09 8.97
N PRO A 415 11.89 10.90 8.09
CA PRO A 415 11.73 12.34 8.15
C PRO A 415 10.26 12.71 7.94
N PHE A 416 9.81 13.73 8.65
CA PHE A 416 8.48 14.30 8.46
C PHE A 416 8.46 15.08 7.13
N VAL A 417 7.85 14.47 6.12
CA VAL A 417 7.75 15.07 4.79
C VAL A 417 6.66 16.14 4.78
N ARG A 418 7.07 17.40 4.55
CA ARG A 418 6.15 18.52 4.37
C ARG A 418 5.60 18.50 2.95
N GLN A 419 4.30 18.20 2.83
CA GLN A 419 3.61 18.29 1.55
C GLN A 419 3.44 19.73 1.11
N VAL A 420 3.45 19.95 -0.21
CA VAL A 420 2.95 21.22 -0.76
C VAL A 420 1.50 21.35 -0.34
N VAL A 421 1.11 22.53 0.18
CA VAL A 421 -0.28 22.75 0.57
C VAL A 421 -1.15 22.66 -0.67
N ILE A 422 -1.86 21.55 -0.82
CA ILE A 422 -3.00 21.43 -1.71
C ILE A 422 -4.12 22.17 -0.97
N ILE A 423 -4.21 23.49 -1.16
CA ILE A 423 -5.19 24.31 -0.44
C ILE A 423 -6.59 23.82 -0.87
N PRO A 424 -7.43 23.34 0.06
CA PRO A 424 -8.80 22.91 -0.23
C PRO A 424 -9.73 24.07 -0.56
#